data_AF-A0A8T6P974-F1
#
_entry.id   AF-A0A8T6P974-F1
#
_cell.length_a   1.000
_cell.length_b   1.000
_cell.length_c   1.000
_cell.angle_alpha   90.00
_cell.angle_beta   90.00
_cell.angle_gamma   90.00
#
_symmetry.space_group_name_H-M   'P 1'
#
loop_
_entity.id
_entity.type
_entity.pdbx_description
1 polymer ?
#
loop_
_entity_poly.entity_id
_entity_poly.type
_entity_poly.pdbx_seq_one_letter_code
_entity_poly.pdbx_strand_id
1 'polypeptide(L)'
;YDRTYILLHASTDDDWIGAITTSQTWRSQRWTIGYSADDAGIGDLDRRRVIVVNPSLWADPILPWFEFWYPEVIVQTLQASSPAELTTRLNALN
;
A
#
# COMPACT_ATOMS: atom_id res chain seq x y z
N TYR A 1 1.12 -0.34 -18.40
CA TYR A 1 2.16 -0.64 -17.41
C TYR A 1 1.48 -0.77 -16.05
N ASP A 2 1.73 -1.86 -15.33
CA ASP A 2 1.08 -2.13 -14.05
C ASP A 2 2.00 -1.70 -12.90
N ARG A 3 1.46 -0.93 -11.94
CA ARG A 3 2.19 -0.52 -10.74
C ARG A 3 1.36 -0.78 -9.49
N THR A 4 2.02 -1.32 -8.47
CA THR A 4 1.49 -1.41 -7.11
C THR A 4 2.23 -0.43 -6.20
N TYR A 5 1.48 0.38 -5.47
CA TYR A 5 1.97 1.28 -4.44
C TYR A 5 1.54 0.76 -3.07
N ILE A 6 2.47 0.53 -2.16
CA ILE A 6 2.18 0.25 -0.75
C ILE A 6 2.10 1.59 -0.02
N LEU A 7 0.91 1.91 0.46
CA LEU A 7 0.62 3.13 1.21
C LEU A 7 0.71 2.84 2.71
N LEU A 8 1.68 3.47 3.38
CA LEU A 8 1.86 3.45 4.82
C LEU A 8 1.27 4.70 5.47
N HIS A 9 0.77 4.56 6.70
CA HIS A 9 0.37 5.71 7.51
C HIS A 9 1.61 6.43 8.06
N ALA A 10 1.56 7.76 8.22
CA ALA A 10 2.69 8.56 8.70
C ALA A 10 3.20 8.19 10.10
N SER A 11 2.44 7.42 10.88
CA SER A 11 2.85 6.94 12.20
C SER A 11 3.71 5.68 12.18
N THR A 12 3.93 5.05 11.02
CA THR A 12 4.76 3.84 10.93
C THR A 12 6.25 4.20 10.88
N ASP A 13 7.07 3.47 11.61
CA ASP A 13 8.52 3.62 11.65
C ASP A 13 9.25 2.78 10.58
N ASP A 14 10.59 2.80 10.63
CA ASP A 14 11.47 2.13 9.68
C ASP A 14 11.32 0.60 9.66
N ASP A 15 10.84 -0.02 10.75
CA ASP A 15 10.65 -1.47 10.81
C ASP A 15 9.56 -1.92 9.83
N TRP A 16 8.53 -1.09 9.61
CA TRP A 16 7.48 -1.36 8.62
C TRP A 16 8.02 -1.33 7.19
N ILE A 17 8.92 -0.40 6.87
CA ILE A 17 9.62 -0.38 5.57
C ILE A 17 10.51 -1.63 5.45
N GLY A 18 11.23 -1.99 6.51
CA GLY A 18 12.05 -3.19 6.57
C GLY A 18 11.23 -4.46 6.28
N ALA A 19 10.05 -4.58 6.88
CA ALA A 19 9.14 -5.70 6.64
C ALA A 19 8.70 -5.84 5.17
N ILE A 20 8.43 -4.72 4.50
CA ILE A 20 8.06 -4.71 3.08
C ILE A 20 9.25 -5.11 2.22
N THR A 21 10.40 -4.45 2.39
CA THR A 21 11.58 -4.64 1.53
C THR A 21 12.21 -6.01 1.67
N THR A 22 12.02 -6.68 2.81
CA THR A 22 12.45 -8.06 3.05
C THR A 22 11.44 -9.12 2.59
N SER A 23 10.20 -8.74 2.26
CA SER A 23 9.19 -9.65 1.71
C SER A 23 9.63 -10.22 0.35
N GLN A 24 9.24 -11.45 0.06
CA GLN A 24 9.54 -12.11 -1.20
C GLN A 24 8.78 -11.43 -2.35
N THR A 25 7.53 -11.03 -2.12
CA THR A 25 6.69 -10.36 -3.11
C THR A 25 7.29 -9.02 -3.55
N TRP A 26 7.85 -8.24 -2.62
CA TRP A 26 8.56 -7.02 -2.98
C TRP A 26 9.75 -7.28 -3.91
N ARG A 27 10.53 -8.33 -3.65
CA ARG A 27 11.71 -8.66 -4.47
C ARG A 27 11.35 -9.14 -5.88
N SER A 28 10.18 -9.75 -6.06
CA SER A 28 9.75 -10.27 -7.36
C SER A 28 8.91 -9.28 -8.17
N GLN A 29 8.40 -8.23 -7.54
CA GLN A 29 7.47 -7.28 -8.15
C GLN A 29 8.04 -5.85 -8.20
N ARG A 30 7.56 -5.04 -9.15
CA ARG A 30 7.95 -3.62 -9.27
C ARG A 30 7.08 -2.71 -8.40
N TRP A 31 7.07 -2.95 -7.10
CA TRP A 31 6.27 -2.19 -6.17
C TRP A 31 6.98 -0.88 -5.76
N THR A 32 6.21 0.08 -5.23
CA THR A 32 6.71 1.35 -4.67
C THR A 32 6.17 1.51 -3.25
N ILE A 33 6.93 2.11 -2.34
CA ILE A 33 6.49 2.39 -0.95
C ILE A 33 6.38 3.90 -0.80
N GLY A 34 5.36 4.37 -0.10
CA GLY A 34 5.37 5.71 0.44
C GLY A 34 4.16 6.00 1.31
N TYR A 35 4.01 7.29 1.63
CA TYR A 35 3.15 7.77 2.71
C TYR A 35 2.06 8.73 2.22
N SER A 36 2.09 9.10 0.94
CA SER A 36 1.16 10.07 0.35
C SER A 36 0.08 9.31 -0.42
N ALA A 37 -1.17 9.47 0.01
CA ALA A 37 -2.32 8.91 -0.68
C ALA A 37 -2.49 9.51 -2.09
N ASP A 38 -2.13 10.79 -2.24
CA ASP A 38 -2.19 11.52 -3.52
C ASP A 38 -1.16 10.94 -4.52
N ASP A 39 0.08 10.74 -4.07
CA ASP A 39 1.14 10.12 -4.89
C ASP A 39 0.79 8.68 -5.29
N ALA A 40 0.02 7.98 -4.44
CA ALA A 40 -0.43 6.62 -4.71
C ALA A 40 -1.50 6.57 -5.81
N GLY A 41 -2.29 7.64 -5.98
CA GLY A 41 -3.39 7.71 -6.93
C GLY A 41 -3.02 8.31 -8.30
N ILE A 42 -2.03 9.21 -8.35
CA ILE A 42 -1.69 9.97 -9.56
C ILE A 42 -0.91 9.14 -10.60
N GLY A 43 -1.07 9.50 -11.89
CA GLY A 43 -0.30 8.95 -13.00
C GLY A 43 -1.15 8.36 -14.13
N ASP A 44 -0.61 8.39 -15.34
CA ASP A 44 -1.22 7.81 -16.55
C ASP A 44 -0.68 6.39 -16.79
N LEU A 45 -1.28 5.41 -16.12
CA LEU A 45 -0.88 4.00 -16.16
C LEU A 45 -2.11 3.12 -16.42
N ASP A 46 -1.95 2.09 -17.25
CA ASP A 46 -3.02 1.12 -17.57
C ASP A 46 -3.69 0.52 -16.32
N ARG A 47 -2.89 0.25 -15.26
CA ARG A 47 -3.39 -0.28 -13.99
C ARG A 47 -2.62 0.29 -12.81
N ARG A 48 -3.37 0.98 -11.93
CA ARG A 48 -2.88 1.52 -10.66
C ARG A 48 -3.47 0.71 -9.53
N ARG A 49 -2.63 0.03 -8.76
CA ARG A 49 -3.03 -0.66 -7.54
C ARG A 49 -2.42 0.02 -6.33
N VAL A 50 -3.23 0.25 -5.31
CA VAL A 50 -2.76 0.73 -4.01
C VAL A 50 -3.07 -0.31 -2.95
N ILE A 51 -2.06 -0.76 -2.22
CA ILE A 51 -2.22 -1.58 -1.02
C ILE A 51 -2.13 -0.63 0.18
N VAL A 52 -3.27 -0.33 0.79
CA VAL A 52 -3.34 0.50 2.00
C VAL A 52 -3.11 -0.38 3.22
N VAL A 53 -1.99 -0.16 3.90
CA VAL A 53 -1.67 -0.86 5.15
C VAL A 53 -2.37 -0.14 6.30
N ASN A 54 -3.08 -0.91 7.12
CA ASN A 54 -3.77 -0.44 8.32
C ASN A 54 -4.68 0.79 8.05
N PRO A 55 -5.69 0.67 7.18
CA PRO A 55 -6.54 1.79 6.76
C PRO A 55 -7.26 2.49 7.93
N SER A 56 -7.48 1.79 9.04
CA SER A 56 -8.09 2.34 10.25
C SER A 56 -7.23 3.38 10.98
N LEU A 57 -5.95 3.52 10.62
CA LEU A 57 -5.09 4.57 11.17
C LEU A 57 -5.35 5.95 10.56
N TRP A 58 -6.05 6.02 9.42
CA TRP A 58 -6.32 7.26 8.71
C TRP A 58 -7.56 7.95 9.31
N ALA A 59 -7.43 9.23 9.66
CA ALA A 59 -8.48 10.01 10.33
C ALA A 59 -9.72 10.19 9.45
N ASP A 60 -9.51 10.54 8.18
CA ASP A 60 -10.54 10.46 7.16
C ASP A 60 -10.53 9.04 6.57
N PRO A 61 -11.70 8.41 6.36
CA PRO A 61 -11.77 7.10 5.75
C PRO A 61 -11.09 7.10 4.38
N ILE A 62 -9.90 6.51 4.33
CA ILE A 62 -9.03 6.56 3.16
C ILE A 62 -9.65 5.88 1.93
N LEU A 63 -10.57 4.92 2.14
CA LEU A 63 -11.23 4.20 1.05
C LEU A 63 -12.27 5.08 0.31
N PRO A 64 -13.26 5.70 0.98
CA PRO A 64 -14.10 6.73 0.35
C PRO A 64 -13.32 7.86 -0.31
N TRP A 65 -12.18 8.26 0.27
CA TRP A 65 -11.33 9.29 -0.32
C TRP A 65 -10.76 8.85 -1.68
N PHE A 66 -10.21 7.63 -1.78
CA PHE A 66 -9.75 7.08 -3.07
C PHE A 66 -10.89 6.91 -4.07
N GLU A 67 -12.05 6.45 -3.64
CA GLU A 67 -13.22 6.29 -4.53
C GLU A 67 -13.65 7.63 -5.15
N PHE A 68 -13.60 8.71 -4.36
CA PHE A 68 -13.98 10.04 -4.84
C PHE A 68 -12.93 10.67 -5.76
N TRP A 69 -11.64 10.65 -5.36
CA TRP A 69 -10.59 11.37 -6.09
C TRP A 69 -9.90 10.54 -7.17
N TYR A 70 -9.86 9.22 -7.03
CA TYR A 70 -9.16 8.30 -7.93
C TYR A 70 -9.97 7.01 -8.19
N PRO A 71 -11.19 7.10 -8.76
CA PRO A 71 -12.11 5.96 -8.91
C PRO A 71 -11.53 4.80 -9.74
N GLU A 72 -10.55 5.08 -10.60
CA GLU A 72 -9.88 4.10 -11.47
C GLU A 72 -8.75 3.33 -10.75
N VAL A 73 -8.43 3.68 -9.50
CA VAL A 73 -7.40 3.00 -8.72
C VAL A 73 -7.97 1.76 -8.06
N ILE A 74 -7.31 0.61 -8.27
CA ILE A 74 -7.63 -0.63 -7.58
C ILE A 74 -7.07 -0.54 -6.17
N VAL A 75 -7.94 -0.25 -5.20
CA VAL A 75 -7.57 -0.19 -3.78
C VAL A 75 -7.74 -1.56 -3.13
N GLN A 76 -6.66 -2.07 -2.55
CA GLN A 76 -6.66 -3.26 -1.70
C GLN A 76 -6.23 -2.85 -0.29
N THR A 77 -6.86 -3.42 0.73
CA THR A 77 -6.45 -3.18 2.12
C THR A 77 -5.67 -4.36 2.67
N LEU A 78 -4.74 -4.07 3.57
CA LEU A 78 -4.00 -5.07 4.32
C LEU A 78 -3.88 -4.62 5.77
N GLN A 79 -4.44 -5.42 6.68
CA GLN A 79 -4.31 -5.19 8.12
C GLN A 79 -3.15 -6.01 8.66
N ALA A 80 -2.29 -5.41 9.47
CA ALA A 80 -1.19 -6.06 10.17
C ALA A 80 -0.94 -5.35 11.50
N SER A 81 -0.81 -6.11 12.57
CA SER A 81 -0.56 -5.60 13.93
C SER A 81 0.93 -5.39 14.23
N SER A 82 1.82 -5.92 13.38
CA SER A 82 3.27 -5.81 13.52
C SER A 82 3.99 -5.87 12.16
N PRO A 83 5.25 -5.40 12.06
CA PRO A 83 6.06 -5.55 10.87
C PRO A 83 6.21 -7.01 10.41
N ALA A 84 6.42 -7.96 11.34
CA ALA A 84 6.53 -9.38 11.00
C ALA A 84 5.24 -9.96 10.39
N GLU A 85 4.08 -9.55 10.90
CA GLU A 85 2.79 -9.91 10.32
C GLU A 85 2.62 -9.30 8.93
N LEU A 86 3.05 -8.04 8.73
CA LEU A 86 3.04 -7.40 7.42
C LEU A 86 3.84 -8.21 6.39
N THR A 87 5.07 -8.62 6.69
CA THR A 87 5.88 -9.47 5.79
C THR A 87 5.13 -10.74 5.42
N THR A 88 4.54 -11.42 6.40
CA THR A 88 3.79 -12.67 6.19
C THR A 88 2.60 -12.46 5.26
N ARG A 89 1.84 -11.39 5.48
CA ARG A 89 0.66 -11.07 4.67
C ARG A 89 1.01 -10.65 3.25
N LEU A 90 2.08 -9.86 3.06
CA LEU A 90 2.55 -9.48 1.73
C LEU A 90 3.00 -10.70 0.92
N ASN A 91 3.67 -11.66 1.56
CA ASN A 91 4.08 -12.91 0.91
C ASN A 91 2.90 -13.79 0.48
N ALA A 92 1.73 -13.62 1.11
CA ALA A 92 0.50 -14.34 0.74
C ALA A 92 -0.24 -13.68 -0.44
N LEU A 93 0.15 -12.47 -0.84
CA LEU A 93 -0.36 -11.81 -2.05
C LEU A 93 0.37 -12.38 -3.26
N ASN A 94 -0.19 -13.42 -3.87
CA ASN A 94 0.27 -13.99 -5.15
C ASN A 94 -0.24 -13.16 -6.34
#